data_AF-A0A520HT68-F1
#
_entry.id   AF-A0A520HT68-F1
#
_cell.length_a   1.000
_cell.length_b   1.000
_cell.length_c   1.000
_cell.angle_alpha   90.00
_cell.angle_beta   90.00
_cell.angle_gamma   90.00
#
_symmetry.space_group_name_H-M   'P 1'
#
loop_
_entity.id
_entity.type
_entity.pdbx_description
1 polymer ?
#
loop_
_entity_poly.entity_id
_entity_poly.type
_entity_poly.pdbx_seq_one_letter_code
_entity_poly.pdbx_strand_id
1 'polypeptide(L)' 'MGNEYRAKVFKSGNSLALRLPKALGLQEGAEMMLREEAGKFAFEPVPAAPKKIDLTG' A
#
# COMPACT_ATOMS: atom_id res chain seq x y z
N MET A 1 -3.28 10.35 18.01
CA MET A 1 -3.70 8.96 18.27
C MET A 1 -4.06 8.33 16.94
N GLY A 2 -3.35 7.27 16.53
CA GLY A 2 -3.71 6.52 15.32
C GLY A 2 -4.94 5.67 15.57
N ASN A 3 -5.69 5.37 14.51
CA ASN A 3 -6.80 4.42 14.58
C ASN A 3 -6.24 2.99 14.51
N GLU A 4 -6.65 2.13 15.44
CA GLU A 4 -6.32 0.71 15.42
C GLU A 4 -7.48 -0.07 14.79
N TYR A 5 -7.16 -0.92 13.81
CA TYR A 5 -8.15 -1.74 13.12
C TYR A 5 -7.78 -3.21 13.23
N ARG A 6 -8.74 -4.04 13.68
CA ARG A 6 -8.59 -5.49 13.57
C ARG A 6 -8.91 -5.91 12.13
N ALA A 7 -7.90 -6.42 11.44
CA ALA A 7 -8.01 -6.92 10.08
C ALA A 7 -7.69 -8.42 10.03
N LYS A 8 -8.21 -9.10 9.00
CA LYS A 8 -7.99 -10.53 8.77
C LYS A 8 -7.14 -10.73 7.54
N VAL A 9 -6.16 -11.63 7.64
CA VAL A 9 -5.39 -12.14 6.51
C VAL A 9 -6.17 -13.28 5.84
N PHE A 10 -6.22 -13.29 4.51
CA PHE A 10 -6.91 -14.32 3.74
C PHE A 10 -6.13 -14.70 2.47
N LYS A 11 -6.43 -15.88 1.93
CA LYS A 11 -5.83 -16.39 0.69
C LYS A 11 -6.30 -15.57 -0.51
N SER A 12 -5.36 -15.18 -1.36
CA SER A 12 -5.59 -14.47 -2.63
C SER A 12 -4.74 -15.13 -3.72
N GLY A 13 -5.29 -16.14 -4.40
CA GLY A 13 -4.52 -16.95 -5.36
C GLY A 13 -3.38 -17.72 -4.70
N ASN A 14 -2.16 -17.54 -5.20
CA ASN A 14 -0.93 -18.08 -4.58
C ASN A 14 -0.31 -17.12 -3.55
N SER A 15 -1.05 -16.08 -3.14
CA SER A 15 -0.59 -15.03 -2.23
C SER A 15 -1.53 -14.88 -1.03
N LEU A 16 -1.14 -14.01 -0.10
CA LEU A 16 -1.98 -13.57 1.02
C LEU A 16 -2.34 -12.10 0.85
N ALA A 17 -3.51 -11.73 1.35
CA ALA A 17 -3.98 -10.35 1.39
C ALA A 17 -4.48 -9.99 2.80
N LEU A 18 -4.29 -8.72 3.17
CA LEU A 18 -4.83 -8.13 4.40
C LEU A 18 -5.98 -7.20 4.04
N ARG A 19 -7.13 -7.33 4.73
CA ARG A 19 -8.27 -6.43 4.49
C ARG A 19 -8.04 -5.07 5.14
N LEU A 20 -7.86 -4.04 4.32
CA LEU A 20 -7.71 -2.67 4.77
C LEU A 20 -9.09 -1.97 4.79
N PRO A 21 -9.49 -1.34 5.92
CA PRO A 21 -10.73 -0.57 5.99
C PRO A 21 -10.72 0.62 5.03
N LYS A 22 -11.85 0.87 4.35
CA LYS A 22 -12.02 2.03 3.44
C LYS A 22 -11.79 3.38 4.13
N ALA A 23 -12.03 3.46 5.44
CA ALA A 23 -11.77 4.64 6.27
C ALA A 23 -10.29 5.08 6.29
N LEU A 24 -9.36 4.22 5.85
CA LEU A 24 -7.95 4.57 5.70
C LEU A 24 -7.67 5.47 4.48
N GLY A 25 -8.63 5.63 3.57
CA GLY A 25 -8.49 6.52 2.40
C GLY A 25 -7.55 6.00 1.32
N LEU A 26 -7.15 4.73 1.36
CA LEU A 26 -6.35 4.11 0.30
C LEU A 26 -7.20 3.90 -0.95
N GLN A 27 -6.60 4.15 -2.11
CA GLN A 27 -7.25 3.95 -3.40
C GLN A 27 -7.07 2.51 -3.87
N GLU A 28 -8.15 1.92 -4.39
CA GLU A 28 -8.07 0.60 -5.03
C GLU A 28 -7.11 0.64 -6.23
N GLY A 29 -6.24 -0.36 -6.33
CA GLY A 29 -5.22 -0.43 -7.38
C GLY A 29 -3.99 0.47 -7.16
N ALA A 30 -3.89 1.19 -6.03
CA ALA A 30 -2.69 1.95 -5.71
C ALA A 30 -1.48 1.03 -5.51
N GLU A 31 -0.34 1.42 -6.06
CA GLU A 31 0.93 0.73 -5.86
C GLU A 31 1.53 1.14 -4.51
N MET A 32 1.89 0.14 -3.70
CA MET A 32 2.37 0.33 -2.33
C MET A 32 3.72 -0.39 -2.18
N MET A 33 4.65 0.26 -1.50
CA MET A 33 5.87 -0.39 -1.02
C MET A 33 5.56 -1.07 0.31
N LEU A 34 5.84 -2.37 0.42
CA LEU A 34 5.73 -3.14 1.66
C LEU A 34 7.11 -3.41 2.22
N ARG A 35 7.34 -3.03 3.48
CA ARG A 35 8.56 -3.34 4.24
C ARG A 35 8.20 -4.25 5.41
N GLU A 36 8.97 -5.33 5.56
CA GLU A 36 8.89 -6.22 6.71
C GLU A 36 10.16 -6.04 7.54
N GLU A 37 10.01 -5.72 8.82
CA GLU A 37 11.10 -5.58 9.76
C GLU A 37 10.72 -6.19 11.11
N ALA A 38 11.43 -7.25 11.52
CA ALA A 38 11.26 -7.91 12.80
C ALA A 38 9.80 -8.31 13.12
N GLY A 39 9.08 -8.83 12.12
CA GLY A 39 7.69 -9.26 12.24
C GLY A 39 6.66 -8.11 12.19
N LYS A 40 7.10 -6.88 11.93
CA LYS A 40 6.23 -5.72 11.70
C LYS A 40 6.19 -5.42 10.21
N PHE A 41 4.99 -5.14 9.72
CA PHE A 41 4.77 -4.73 8.34
C PHE A 41 4.43 -3.24 8.29
N ALA A 42 5.19 -2.49 7.51
CA ALA A 42 4.88 -1.11 7.18
C ALA A 42 4.63 -1.01 5.68
N PHE A 43 3.65 -0.21 5.28
CA PHE A 43 3.41 0.05 3.86
C PHE A 43 3.19 1.55 3.61
N GLU A 44 3.70 2.01 2.48
CA GLU A 44 3.64 3.40 2.05
C GLU A 44 3.35 3.47 0.55
N PRO A 45 2.65 4.50 0.05
CA PRO A 45 2.45 4.67 -1.39
C PRO A 45 3.79 4.76 -2.11
N VAL A 46 3.93 4.08 -3.25
CA VAL A 46 5.09 4.29 -4.11
C VAL A 46 5.01 5.72 -4.67
N PRO A 47 6.04 6.57 -4.48
CA PRO A 47 6.04 7.90 -5.05
C PRO A 47 5.92 7.79 -6.57
N ALA A 48 4.98 8.56 -7.14
CA ALA A 48 4.82 8.62 -8.58
C ALA A 48 6.16 9.01 -9.22
N ALA A 49 6.61 8.25 -10.21
CA ALA A 49 7.83 8.59 -10.95
C ALA A 49 7.72 10.04 -11.45
N PRO A 50 8.77 10.87 -11.31
CA PRO A 50 8.72 12.24 -11.79
C PRO A 50 8.39 12.21 -13.28
N LYS A 51 7.33 12.94 -13.66
CA LYS A 51 6.99 13.12 -15.07
C LYS A 51 8.20 13.73 -15.75
N LYS A 52 8.80 13.01 -16.70
CA LYS A 52 9.77 13.60 -17.62
C LYS A 52 9.01 14.66 -18.41
N ILE A 53 9.34 15.92 -18.15
CA ILE A 53 8.91 17.01 -19.02
C ILE A 53 9.77 16.87 -20.27
N ASP A 54 9.11 16.68 -21.42
CA ASP A 54 9.80 16.71 -22.69
C ASP A 54 10.20 18.17 -23.00
N LEU A 55 11.51 18.39 -23.14
CA LEU A 55 12.10 19.71 -23.38
C LEU A 55 12.44 19.93 -24.86
N THR A 56 12.03 19.05 -25.78
CA THR A 56 12.20 19.30 -27.23
C THR A 56 11.01 20.08 -27.77
N GLY A 57 11.05 21.40 -27.56
CA GLY A 57 10.30 22.38 -28.35
C GLY A 57 11.10 22.84 -29.56
#